data_AF-A0A8T8DXZ4-F1
#
_entry.id   AF-A0A8T8DXZ4-F1
#
_cell.length_a   1.000
_cell.length_b   1.000
_cell.length_c   1.000
_cell.angle_alpha   90.00
_cell.angle_beta   90.00
_cell.angle_gamma   90.00
#
_symmetry.space_group_name_H-M   'P 1'
#
loop_
_entity.id
_entity.type
_entity.pdbx_description
1 polymer ?
#
loop_
_entity_poly.entity_id
_entity_poly.type
_entity_poly.pdbx_seq_one_letter_code
_entity_poly.pdbx_strand_id
1 'polypeptide(L)' 'MSDELLSDLEVREQSLANTRDALAALQKVPAAGLDDSKYETISRMVDDARSLERALQNEVEQMRGEADE' A
#
# COMPACT_ATOMS: atom_id res chain seq x y z
N MET A 1 14.58 -25.92 -0.62
CA MET A 1 14.61 -24.46 -0.52
C MET A 1 13.94 -24.15 0.79
N SER A 2 14.68 -23.56 1.73
CA SER A 2 14.14 -23.20 3.03
C SER A 2 13.15 -22.06 2.80
N ASP A 3 11.86 -22.32 2.92
CA ASP A 3 10.86 -21.26 3.11
C ASP A 3 11.15 -20.68 4.50
N GLU A 4 12.08 -19.74 4.58
CA GLU A 4 12.19 -18.88 5.74
C GLU A 4 10.92 -18.02 5.77
N LEU A 5 10.01 -18.36 6.69
CA LEU A 5 8.82 -17.57 6.96
C LEU A 5 9.29 -16.17 7.35
N LEU A 6 8.88 -15.16 6.57
CA LEU A 6 9.14 -13.76 6.86
C LEU A 6 8.69 -13.43 8.28
N SER A 7 9.46 -12.60 8.98
CA SER A 7 9.03 -12.03 10.25
C SER A 7 7.80 -11.13 10.08
N ASP A 8 7.05 -10.92 11.16
CA ASP A 8 5.85 -10.08 11.11
C ASP A 8 6.17 -8.66 10.60
N LEU A 9 7.33 -8.10 10.96
CA LEU A 9 7.78 -6.79 10.45
C LEU A 9 8.02 -6.83 8.95
N GLU A 10 8.73 -7.84 8.44
CA GLU A 10 8.99 -7.99 7.00
C GLU A 10 7.69 -8.18 6.20
N VAL A 11 6.70 -8.89 6.75
CA VAL A 11 5.37 -9.04 6.13
C VAL A 11 4.67 -7.68 6.03
N ARG A 12 4.77 -6.82 7.05
CA ARG A 12 4.16 -5.48 7.05
C ARG A 12 4.87 -4.53 6.10
N GLU A 13 6.20 -4.57 6.06
CA GLU A 13 7.00 -3.80 5.10
C GLU A 13 6.72 -4.22 3.66
N GLN A 14 6.60 -5.52 3.38
CA GLN A 14 6.22 -6.02 2.07
C GLN A 14 4.80 -5.61 1.68
N SER A 15 3.86 -5.68 2.63
CA SER A 15 2.47 -5.22 2.42
C SER A 15 2.40 -3.73 2.10
N LEU A 16 3.21 -2.92 2.79
CA LEU A 16 3.34 -1.49 2.53
C LEU A 16 3.93 -1.21 1.14
N ALA A 17 4.97 -1.94 0.75
CA ALA A 17 5.57 -1.83 -0.59
C ALA A 17 4.54 -2.17 -1.69
N ASN A 18 3.82 -3.27 -1.54
CA ASN A 18 2.76 -3.68 -2.48
C ASN A 18 1.66 -2.61 -2.60
N THR A 19 1.28 -1.98 -1.48
CA THR A 19 0.27 -0.92 -1.46
C THR A 19 0.76 0.33 -2.20
N ARG A 20 2.04 0.70 -2.04
CA ARG A 20 2.66 1.81 -2.79
C ARG A 20 2.71 1.53 -4.29
N ASP A 21 3.04 0.31 -4.68
CA ASP A 21 3.04 -0.11 -6.09
C ASP A 21 1.63 -0.04 -6.70
N ALA A 22 0.62 -0.49 -5.96
CA ALA A 22 -0.78 -0.40 -6.39
C ALA A 22 -1.23 1.07 -6.54
N LEU A 23 -0.87 1.95 -5.58
CA LEU A 23 -1.15 3.37 -5.66
C LEU A 23 -0.47 4.02 -6.88
N ALA A 24 0.79 3.69 -7.14
CA ALA A 24 1.52 4.18 -8.30
C ALA A 24 0.91 3.69 -9.62
N ALA A 25 0.38 2.46 -9.67
CA ALA A 25 -0.32 1.94 -10.83
C ALA A 25 -1.63 2.70 -11.09
N LEU A 26 -2.42 2.96 -10.04
CA LEU A 26 -3.67 3.72 -10.14
C LEU A 26 -3.44 5.16 -10.62
N GLN A 27 -2.38 5.81 -10.15
CA GLN A 27 -2.03 7.18 -10.56
C GLN A 27 -1.52 7.28 -12.00
N LYS A 28 -1.07 6.16 -12.59
CA LYS A 28 -0.63 6.10 -14.00
C LYS A 28 -1.78 5.88 -14.98
N VAL A 29 -3.01 5.62 -14.50
CA VAL A 29 -4.15 5.42 -15.39
C VAL A 29 -4.46 6.74 -16.10
N PRO A 30 -4.35 6.81 -17.44
CA PRO A 30 -4.63 8.03 -18.17
C PRO A 30 -6.14 8.35 -18.08
N ALA A 31 -6.46 9.60 -17.76
CA ALA A 31 -7.85 10.07 -17.74
C ALA A 31 -8.50 10.03 -19.13
N ALA A 32 -7.69 10.10 -20.20
CA ALA A 32 -8.14 9.95 -21.57
C ALA A 32 -8.65 8.52 -21.81
N GLY A 33 -9.96 8.34 -21.74
CA GLY A 33 -10.63 7.04 -21.91
C GLY A 33 -11.41 6.56 -20.68
N LEU A 34 -11.34 7.28 -19.57
CA LEU A 34 -12.21 7.05 -18.42
C LEU A 34 -13.53 7.80 -18.63
N ASP A 35 -14.64 7.09 -18.51
CA ASP A 35 -15.95 7.73 -18.26
C ASP A 35 -16.05 8.12 -16.78
N ASP A 36 -17.05 8.95 -16.45
CA ASP A 36 -17.23 9.50 -15.10
C ASP A 36 -17.29 8.39 -14.02
N SER A 37 -17.92 7.26 -14.34
CA SER A 37 -18.05 6.12 -13.42
C SER A 37 -16.71 5.45 -13.14
N LYS A 38 -15.90 5.20 -14.18
CA LYS A 38 -14.54 4.65 -14.00
C LYS A 38 -13.62 5.64 -13.30
N TYR A 39 -13.74 6.93 -13.59
CA TYR A 39 -12.98 7.98 -12.92
C TYR A 39 -13.29 8.03 -11.42
N GLU A 40 -14.58 7.99 -11.06
CA GLU A 40 -15.02 7.95 -9.67
C GLU A 40 -14.50 6.68 -8.96
N THR A 41 -14.57 5.54 -9.64
CA THR A 41 -14.07 4.26 -9.11
C THR A 41 -12.56 4.32 -8.83
N ILE A 42 -11.76 4.78 -9.80
CA ILE A 42 -10.31 4.91 -9.63
C ILE A 42 -9.98 5.92 -8.53
N SER A 43 -10.72 7.02 -8.44
CA SER A 43 -10.53 8.03 -7.39
C SER A 43 -10.75 7.43 -6.00
N ARG A 44 -11.82 6.65 -5.81
CA ARG A 44 -12.07 5.94 -4.54
C ARG A 44 -10.97 4.92 -4.24
N MET A 45 -10.53 4.15 -5.22
CA MET A 45 -9.42 3.20 -5.04
C MET A 45 -8.11 3.89 -4.65
N VAL A 46 -7.83 5.09 -5.19
CA VAL A 46 -6.66 5.89 -4.80
C VAL A 46 -6.78 6.35 -3.35
N ASP A 47 -7.96 6.80 -2.93
CA ASP A 47 -8.18 7.24 -1.55
C ASP A 47 -8.07 6.08 -0.56
N ASP A 48 -8.65 4.92 -0.88
CA ASP A 48 -8.53 3.69 -0.09
C ASP A 48 -7.08 3.23 0.01
N ALA A 49 -6.33 3.22 -1.10
CA ALA A 49 -4.92 2.84 -1.12
C ALA A 49 -4.04 3.81 -0.31
N ARG A 50 -4.33 5.11 -0.33
CA ARG A 50 -3.64 6.11 0.52
C ARG A 50 -3.94 5.92 2.00
N SER A 51 -5.19 5.58 2.34
CA SER A 51 -5.58 5.29 3.72
C SER A 51 -4.82 4.06 4.24
N LEU A 52 -4.77 3.00 3.41
CA LEU A 52 -4.05 1.76 3.73
C LEU A 52 -2.53 1.99 3.82
N GLU A 53 -1.93 2.77 2.91
CA GLU A 53 -0.51 3.12 2.96
C GLU A 53 -0.16 3.79 4.29
N ARG A 54 -0.98 4.76 4.74
CA ARG A 54 -0.75 5.46 6.01
C ARG A 54 -0.87 4.52 7.20
N ALA A 55 -1.87 3.65 7.22
CA ALA A 55 -2.05 2.68 8.30
C ALA A 55 -0.84 1.74 8.40
N LEU A 56 -0.42 1.16 7.27
CA LEU A 56 0.74 0.26 7.22
C LEU A 56 2.06 0.98 7.55
N GLN A 57 2.24 2.22 7.11
CA GLN A 57 3.41 3.03 7.46
C GLN A 57 3.49 3.24 8.98
N ASN A 58 2.36 3.61 9.61
CA ASN A 58 2.31 3.80 11.06
C ASN A 58 2.61 2.49 11.81
N GLU A 59 2.05 1.37 11.36
CA GLU A 59 2.32 0.04 11.96
C GLU A 59 3.80 -0.32 11.86
N VAL A 60 4.42 -0.15 10.68
CA VAL A 60 5.86 -0.42 10.49
C VAL A 60 6.73 0.49 11.38
N GLU A 61 6.39 1.78 11.48
CA GLU A 61 7.12 2.71 12.35
C GLU A 61 7.01 2.34 13.83
N GLN A 62 5.83 1.93 14.29
CA GLN A 62 5.62 1.45 15.66
C GLN A 62 6.43 0.20 15.94
N MET A 63 6.36 -0.81 15.07
CA MET A 63 7.09 -2.07 15.23
C MET A 63 8.61 -1.88 15.21
N ARG A 64 9.13 -0.93 14.42
CA ARG A 64 10.56 -0.57 14.43
C ARG A 64 10.96 0.14 15.72
N GLY A 65 10.12 1.03 16.23
CA GLY A 65 10.38 1.73 17.50
C GLY A 65 10.34 0.79 18.71
N GLU A 66 9.42 -0.18 18.72
CA GLU A 66 9.31 -1.20 19.77
C GLU A 66 10.44 -2.24 19.73
N ALA A 67 11.08 -2.44 18.57
CA ALA A 67 12.21 -3.38 18.44
C ALA A 67 13.53 -2.83 18.99
N ASP A 68 13.63 -1.51 19.18
CA ASP A 68 14.83 -0.80 19.65
C ASP A 68 14.84 -0.52 21.17
N GLU A 69 13.79 -0.88 21.91
CA GLU A 69 13.68 -0.81 23.39
C GLU A 69 13.83 -2.19 24.07
#